data_AF-A0A2V4UHR5-F1
#
_entry.id   AF-A0A2V4UHR5-F1
#
_cell.length_a   1.000
_cell.length_b   1.000
_cell.length_c   1.000
_cell.angle_alpha   90.00
_cell.angle_beta   90.00
_cell.angle_gamma   90.00
#
_symmetry.space_group_name_H-M   'P 1'
#
loop_
_entity.id
_entity.type
_entity.pdbx_description
1 polymer ?
#
loop_
_entity_poly.entity_id
_entity_poly.type
_entity_poly.pdbx_seq_one_letter_code
_entity_poly.pdbx_strand_id
1 'polypeptide(L)'
;MSLPPRPDDDPRPEPPVCPDNDDCCHSGCDPCIFDLYDEEFGRYRAALAAWEAREAERQAQAKGPRKRAAKPPSPSAAPPRSKPPR
;
A
#
# COMPACT_ATOMS: atom_id res chain seq x y z
N MET A 1 15.72 -6.16 -18.81
CA MET A 1 16.11 -5.17 -17.78
C MET A 1 14.86 -4.83 -16.97
N SER A 2 14.97 -4.79 -15.65
CA SER A 2 13.87 -4.76 -14.68
C SER A 2 12.92 -3.56 -14.82
N LEU A 3 11.61 -3.82 -14.72
CA LEU A 3 10.58 -2.81 -14.56
C LEU A 3 10.84 -2.01 -13.27
N PRO A 4 10.63 -0.68 -13.25
CA PRO A 4 10.73 0.11 -12.02
C PRO A 4 9.71 -0.43 -10.99
N PRO A 5 10.08 -0.53 -9.70
CA PRO A 5 9.14 -0.92 -8.66
C PRO A 5 7.98 0.07 -8.70
N ARG A 6 6.77 -0.46 -8.87
CA ARG A 6 5.57 0.36 -8.84
C ARG A 6 5.39 0.80 -7.38
N PRO A 7 5.04 2.07 -7.10
CA PRO A 7 4.72 2.53 -5.74
C PRO A 7 3.52 1.82 -5.08
N ASP A 8 2.91 0.86 -5.79
CA ASP A 8 1.89 -0.06 -5.31
C ASP A 8 2.47 -1.17 -4.40
N ASP A 9 3.78 -1.41 -4.48
CA ASP A 9 4.46 -2.47 -3.74
C ASP A 9 4.84 -2.06 -2.31
N ASP A 10 4.31 -0.95 -1.79
CA ASP A 10 4.66 -0.44 -0.45
C ASP A 10 4.13 -1.42 0.63
N PRO A 11 4.96 -2.36 1.09
CA PRO A 11 4.49 -3.45 1.91
C PRO A 11 4.28 -2.93 3.32
N ARG A 12 3.38 -3.57 4.07
CA ARG A 12 3.18 -3.21 5.47
C ARG A 12 4.53 -3.33 6.20
N PRO A 13 4.98 -2.28 6.92
CA PRO A 13 6.18 -2.41 7.73
C PRO A 13 5.99 -3.55 8.73
N GLU A 14 7.04 -4.33 8.99
CA GLU A 14 7.00 -5.41 9.96
C GLU A 14 7.45 -4.89 11.34
N PRO A 15 6.78 -5.32 12.43
CA PRO A 15 7.17 -4.91 13.76
C PRO A 15 8.56 -5.44 14.10
N PRO A 16 9.42 -4.65 14.77
CA PRO A 16 10.69 -5.16 15.26
C PRO A 16 10.44 -6.29 16.25
N VAL A 17 11.33 -7.28 16.27
CA VAL A 17 11.27 -8.39 17.23
C VAL A 17 11.59 -7.85 18.62
N CYS A 18 10.71 -8.14 19.59
CA CYS A 18 10.97 -7.79 20.97
C CYS A 18 12.18 -8.58 21.49
N PRO A 19 13.23 -7.93 22.00
CA PRO A 19 14.37 -8.62 22.58
C PRO A 19 13.93 -9.40 23.83
N ASP A 20 14.53 -10.56 24.06
CA ASP A 20 14.30 -11.32 25.29
C ASP A 20 15.01 -10.65 26.48
N ASN A 21 14.65 -11.05 27.70
CA ASN A 21 15.41 -10.60 28.87
C ASN A 21 16.84 -11.14 28.84
N ASP A 22 17.10 -12.31 28.28
CA ASP A 22 18.47 -12.87 28.17
C ASP A 22 19.38 -12.02 27.25
N ASP A 23 18.80 -11.30 26.28
CA ASP A 23 19.50 -10.31 25.44
C ASP A 23 19.83 -9.02 26.22
N CYS A 24 19.11 -8.76 27.31
CA CYS A 24 19.42 -7.67 28.21
C CYS A 24 20.56 -8.09 29.15
N CYS A 25 21.68 -7.39 29.05
CA CYS A 25 22.87 -7.59 29.88
C CYS A 25 22.62 -7.51 31.42
N HIS A 26 21.44 -7.05 31.87
CA HIS A 26 20.96 -6.90 33.28
C HIS A 26 21.91 -6.24 34.28
N SER A 27 23.08 -5.79 33.83
CA SER A 27 24.18 -5.27 34.64
C SER A 27 24.41 -3.77 34.42
N GLY A 28 23.51 -3.11 33.69
CA GLY A 28 23.58 -1.68 33.39
C GLY A 28 24.32 -1.34 32.09
N CYS A 29 24.24 -2.20 31.07
CA CYS A 29 24.74 -1.85 29.74
C CYS A 29 23.97 -0.64 29.16
N ASP A 30 24.71 0.36 28.68
CA ASP A 30 24.19 1.58 28.04
C ASP A 30 24.72 1.67 26.60
N PRO A 31 23.86 1.71 25.57
CA PRO A 31 22.39 1.76 25.64
C PRO A 31 21.74 0.39 25.94
N CYS A 32 20.63 0.41 26.68
CA CYS A 32 19.82 -0.77 26.95
C CYS A 32 19.17 -1.28 25.66
N ILE A 33 19.14 -2.60 25.44
CA ILE A 33 18.51 -3.18 24.24
C ILE A 33 17.03 -2.82 24.11
N PHE A 34 16.34 -2.63 25.25
CA PHE A 34 14.96 -2.16 25.28
C PHE A 34 14.81 -0.70 24.84
N ASP A 35 15.82 0.14 25.08
CA ASP A 35 15.84 1.54 24.67
C ASP A 35 16.01 1.64 23.14
N LEU A 36 16.97 0.88 22.59
CA LEU A 36 17.14 0.72 21.13
C LEU A 36 15.88 0.16 20.47
N TYR A 37 15.23 -0.81 21.11
CA TYR A 37 13.97 -1.38 20.64
C TYR A 37 12.85 -0.32 20.65
N ASP A 38 12.72 0.50 21.70
CA ASP A 38 11.68 1.53 21.76
C ASP A 38 11.88 2.59 20.67
N GLU A 39 13.12 3.00 20.40
CA GLU A 39 13.44 3.90 19.29
C GLU A 39 13.03 3.33 17.92
N GLU A 40 13.40 2.07 17.65
CA GLU A 40 13.03 1.39 16.40
C GLU A 40 11.52 1.17 16.32
N PHE A 41 10.89 0.79 17.44
CA PHE A 41 9.45 0.62 17.55
C PHE A 41 8.71 1.95 17.31
N GLY A 42 9.26 3.07 17.77
CA GLY A 42 8.75 4.41 17.48
C GLY A 42 8.76 4.73 15.98
N ARG A 43 9.87 4.43 15.29
CA ARG A 43 9.96 4.57 13.82
C ARG A 43 8.98 3.66 13.10
N TYR A 44 8.87 2.40 13.55
CA TYR A 44 7.90 1.44 13.03
C TYR A 44 6.47 1.96 13.15
N ARG A 45 6.06 2.50 14.31
CA ARG A 45 4.71 3.04 14.50
C ARG A 45 4.42 4.22 13.57
N ALA A 46 5.39 5.11 13.37
CA ALA A 46 5.25 6.22 12.44
C ALA A 46 5.09 5.74 10.99
N ALA A 47 5.90 4.78 10.58
CA ALA A 47 5.82 4.15 9.26
C ALA A 47 4.49 3.41 9.06
N LEU A 48 4.03 2.67 10.07
CA LEU A 48 2.77 1.95 10.05
C LEU A 48 1.59 2.90 9.89
N ALA A 49 1.55 4.01 10.65
CA ALA A 49 0.48 5.00 10.51
C ALA A 49 0.42 5.63 9.11
N ALA A 50 1.58 5.95 8.53
CA ALA A 50 1.67 6.47 7.15
C ALA A 50 1.24 5.42 6.11
N TRP A 51 1.56 4.14 6.36
CA TRP A 51 1.10 3.03 5.53
C TRP A 51 -0.42 2.83 5.65
N GLU A 52 -0.98 2.85 6.85
CA GLU A 52 -2.42 2.69 7.09
C GLU A 52 -3.26 3.79 6.44
N ALA A 53 -2.77 5.03 6.45
CA ALA A 53 -3.43 6.14 5.76
C ALA A 53 -3.53 5.88 4.24
N ARG A 54 -2.41 5.50 3.60
CA ARG A 54 -2.38 5.17 2.17
C ARG A 54 -3.22 3.95 1.86
N GLU A 55 -3.23 2.97 2.75
CA GLU A 55 -4.03 1.75 2.58
C GLU A 55 -5.52 2.02 2.72
N ALA A 56 -5.94 2.89 3.64
CA ALA A 56 -7.32 3.33 3.76
C ALA A 56 -7.80 4.01 2.48
N GLU A 57 -6.97 4.87 1.87
CA GLU A 57 -7.24 5.45 0.56
C GLU A 57 -7.36 4.37 -0.52
N ARG A 58 -6.40 3.45 -0.63
CA ARG A 58 -6.45 2.33 -1.58
C ARG A 58 -7.69 1.47 -1.41
N GLN A 59 -8.06 1.13 -0.18
CA GLN A 59 -9.26 0.37 0.15
C GLN A 59 -10.53 1.14 -0.27
N ALA A 60 -10.56 2.46 -0.08
CA ALA A 60 -11.65 3.30 -0.57
C ALA A 60 -11.73 3.30 -2.10
N GLN A 61 -10.59 3.35 -2.80
CA GLN A 61 -10.54 3.27 -4.26
C GLN A 61 -10.94 1.88 -4.78
N ALA A 62 -10.53 0.81 -4.08
CA ALA A 62 -10.88 -0.57 -4.40
C ALA A 62 -12.37 -0.88 -4.17
N LYS A 63 -12.99 -0.24 -3.18
CA LYS A 63 -14.44 -0.31 -2.92
C LYS A 63 -15.26 0.68 -3.76
N GLY A 64 -14.62 1.61 -4.47
CA GLY A 64 -15.24 2.43 -5.49
C GLY A 64 -15.91 1.58 -6.58
N PRO A 65 -16.92 2.10 -7.29
CA PRO A 65 -17.65 1.31 -8.26
C PRO A 65 -16.64 0.78 -9.26
N ARG A 66 -16.60 -0.55 -9.43
CA ARG A 66 -15.69 -1.28 -10.30
C ARG A 66 -15.71 -0.71 -11.72
N LYS A 67 -15.00 0.40 -11.98
CA LYS A 67 -14.67 0.91 -13.30
C LYS A 67 -13.43 0.17 -13.80
N ARG A 68 -13.42 -1.17 -13.71
CA ARG A 68 -12.65 -1.99 -14.65
C ARG A 68 -13.47 -2.13 -15.93
N ALA A 69 -13.74 -0.98 -16.54
CA ALA A 69 -14.20 -0.85 -17.91
C ALA A 69 -13.22 0.08 -18.63
N ALA A 70 -11.96 -0.35 -18.69
CA ALA A 70 -10.99 0.16 -19.66
C ALA A 70 -10.86 -0.86 -20.81
N LYS A 71 -12.00 -1.20 -21.41
CA LYS A 71 -12.11 -1.36 -22.86
C LYS A 71 -12.81 -0.08 -23.30
N PRO A 72 -12.21 0.79 -24.13
CA PRO A 72 -12.88 1.99 -24.56
C PRO A 72 -14.20 1.59 -25.24
N PRO A 73 -15.34 2.25 -24.96
CA PRO A 73 -16.50 2.11 -25.81
C PRO A 73 -16.13 2.76 -27.14
N SER A 74 -15.89 1.96 -28.18
CA SER A 74 -15.77 2.49 -29.54
C SER A 74 -17.02 3.31 -29.85
N PRO A 75 -16.91 4.62 -30.11
CA PRO A 75 -18.03 5.39 -30.63
C PRO A 75 -18.03 5.17 -32.14
N SER A 76 -18.95 4.37 -32.65
CA SER A 76 -19.38 4.50 -34.05
C SER A 76 -20.80 4.01 -34.18
N ALA A 77 -21.70 4.92 -33.78
CA ALA A 77 -22.96 5.07 -34.48
C ALA A 77 -22.67 5.34 -35.97
N ALA A 78 -23.31 4.56 -36.84
CA ALA A 78 -23.56 4.97 -38.21
C ALA A 78 -24.97 4.49 -38.61
N PRO A 79 -26.00 5.35 -38.55
CA PRO A 79 -27.00 5.43 -39.62
C PRO A 79 -26.52 6.47 -40.66
N PRO A 80 -27.08 6.62 -41.88
CA PRO A 80 -28.28 6.02 -42.45
C PRO A 80 -28.08 5.50 -43.91
N ARG A 81 -28.90 4.55 -44.39
CA ARG A 81 -29.22 4.49 -45.83
C ARG A 81 -30.70 4.28 -46.04
N SER A 82 -31.38 5.40 -46.22
CA SER A 82 -32.70 5.53 -46.81
C SER A 82 -32.77 4.82 -48.16
N LYS A 83 -33.83 4.04 -48.39
CA LYS A 83 -34.34 3.75 -49.75
C LYS A 83 -35.81 3.34 -49.70
N PRO A 84 -36.74 4.28 -49.92
CA PRO A 84 -37.96 4.03 -50.69
C PRO A 84 -37.84 4.75 -52.06
N PRO A 85 -38.75 4.62 -53.04
CA PRO A 85 -39.87 3.68 -53.22
C PRO A 85 -39.87 2.97 -54.61
N ARG A 86 -40.53 1.80 -54.72
CA ARG A 86 -41.64 1.46 -55.66
C ARG A 86 -41.88 -0.05 -55.67
#